data_AF-A0A286T334-F1
#
_entry.id   AF-A0A286T334-F1
#
_cell.length_a   1.000
_cell.length_b   1.000
_cell.length_c   1.000
_cell.angle_alpha   90.00
_cell.angle_beta   90.00
_cell.angle_gamma   90.00
#
_symmetry.space_group_name_H-M   'P 1'
#
loop_
_entity.id
_entity.type
_entity.pdbx_description
1 polymer ?
#
loop_
_entity_poly.entity_id
_entity_poly.type
_entity_poly.pdbx_seq_one_letter_code
_entity_poly.pdbx_strand_id
1 'polypeptide(L)'
;GKRGIRAGDFTVCREYSSRIESNQQVLVGDGYYSFSQNLKMYFKVRCKKLQEDNGKFVFNCTQNGPIADNRKMNFEFTLEVTVLSTDYDNSAVMYRCIKLPATHGSLIEDNLLVLRRDVSKIDDEDTLIINALKSQDLTLESLKSRKGVTCLKSSKKKKKKKKKK
;
A
#
# COMPACT_ATOMS: atom_id res chain seq x y z
N GLY A 1 8.56 4.55 26.32
CA GLY A 1 7.15 4.95 26.15
C GLY A 1 6.64 4.41 24.83
N LYS A 2 5.70 3.46 24.84
CA LYS A 2 5.11 2.89 23.63
C LYS A 2 3.96 3.80 23.17
N ARG A 3 4.12 4.48 22.03
CA ARG A 3 3.05 5.22 21.35
C ARG A 3 2.49 4.30 20.27
N GLY A 4 1.41 3.58 20.59
CA GLY A 4 0.61 2.88 19.58
C GLY A 4 -0.24 3.91 18.84
N ILE A 5 0.03 4.11 17.54
CA ILE A 5 -0.76 5.04 16.71
C ILE A 5 -1.91 4.26 16.07
N ARG A 6 -3.12 4.74 16.36
CA ARG A 6 -4.40 4.26 15.86
C ARG A 6 -4.43 4.41 14.34
N ALA A 7 -4.46 3.29 13.60
CA ALA A 7 -4.65 3.30 12.16
C ALA A 7 -6.01 3.94 11.83
N GLY A 8 -5.99 5.05 11.07
CA GLY A 8 -7.17 5.82 10.70
C GLY A 8 -8.31 4.98 10.10
N ASP A 9 -9.52 5.55 10.10
CA ASP A 9 -10.76 4.86 9.74
C ASP A 9 -10.97 4.64 8.22
N PHE A 10 -9.96 4.91 7.41
CA PHE A 10 -10.02 4.73 5.97
C PHE A 10 -9.64 3.30 5.58
N THR A 11 -10.61 2.54 5.07
CA THR A 11 -10.31 1.23 4.46
C THR A 11 -9.80 1.45 3.04
N VAL A 12 -8.63 0.88 2.76
CA VAL A 12 -7.92 1.09 1.49
C VAL A 12 -7.75 -0.23 0.75
N CYS A 13 -8.30 -0.30 -0.47
CA CYS A 13 -8.09 -1.39 -1.40
C CYS A 13 -6.92 -1.02 -2.32
N ARG A 14 -5.69 -1.33 -1.90
CA ARG A 14 -4.46 -1.11 -2.70
C ARG A 14 -3.90 -2.43 -3.25
N GLU A 15 -3.38 -2.34 -4.46
CA GLU A 15 -2.53 -3.35 -5.09
C GLU A 15 -1.11 -2.81 -5.18
N TYR A 16 -0.15 -3.61 -4.75
CA TYR A 16 1.27 -3.27 -4.83
C TYR A 16 1.92 -4.04 -5.97
N SER A 17 2.70 -3.33 -6.78
CA SER A 17 3.62 -3.96 -7.75
C SER A 17 4.92 -3.18 -7.80
N SER A 18 6.02 -3.86 -8.04
CA SER A 18 7.33 -3.25 -8.25
C SER A 18 7.78 -3.51 -9.68
N ARG A 19 8.55 -2.56 -10.23
CA ARG A 19 9.17 -2.66 -11.55
C ARG A 19 10.41 -1.79 -11.61
N ILE A 20 11.29 -2.05 -12.58
CA ILE A 20 12.40 -1.16 -12.89
C ILE A 20 11.99 -0.27 -14.08
N GLU A 21 12.12 1.05 -13.92
CA GLU A 21 11.93 2.03 -14.99
C GLU A 21 13.19 2.90 -15.08
N SER A 22 13.83 2.95 -16.25
CA SER A 22 15.06 3.74 -16.47
C SER A 22 16.14 3.50 -15.41
N ASN A 23 16.45 2.23 -15.12
CA ASN A 23 17.39 1.78 -14.08
C ASN A 23 17.04 2.19 -12.64
N GLN A 24 15.82 2.69 -12.39
CA GLN A 24 15.32 3.04 -11.07
C GLN A 24 14.19 2.10 -10.64
N GLN A 25 14.25 1.60 -9.40
CA GLN A 25 13.16 0.81 -8.83
C GLN A 25 11.95 1.70 -8.55
N VAL A 26 10.80 1.28 -9.08
CA VAL A 26 9.51 1.96 -8.92
C VAL A 26 8.52 1.04 -8.22
N LEU A 27 8.01 1.48 -7.09
CA LEU A 27 6.86 0.89 -6.40
C LEU A 27 5.57 1.57 -6.87
N VAL A 28 4.58 0.76 -7.22
CA VAL A 28 3.24 1.18 -7.62
C VAL A 28 2.27 0.74 -6.54
N GLY A 29 1.46 1.68 -6.03
CA GLY A 29 0.47 1.43 -4.96
C GLY A 29 -0.92 1.93 -5.35
N ASP A 30 -1.40 1.52 -6.53
CA ASP A 30 -2.71 1.95 -7.05
C ASP A 30 -3.84 1.39 -6.17
N GLY A 31 -4.90 2.17 -5.95
CA GLY A 31 -6.01 1.68 -5.14
C GLY A 31 -7.17 2.62 -4.92
N TYR A 32 -8.24 2.06 -4.36
CA TYR A 32 -9.42 2.80 -3.91
C TYR A 32 -9.31 3.16 -2.44
N TYR A 33 -9.61 4.41 -2.14
CA TYR A 33 -9.67 4.96 -0.78
C TYR A 33 -11.13 5.28 -0.49
N SER A 34 -11.64 4.72 0.61
CA SER A 34 -13.01 4.96 1.06
C SER A 34 -12.97 6.04 2.14
N PHE A 35 -13.45 7.25 1.83
CA PHE A 35 -13.51 8.37 2.79
C PHE A 35 -14.83 8.39 3.56
N SER A 36 -15.89 7.84 2.96
CA SER A 36 -17.18 7.59 3.58
C SER A 36 -17.83 6.37 2.91
N GLN A 37 -18.98 5.91 3.41
CA GLN A 37 -19.69 4.75 2.83
C GLN A 37 -19.95 4.91 1.32
N ASN A 38 -20.19 6.15 0.86
CA ASN A 38 -20.57 6.46 -0.51
C ASN A 38 -19.47 7.16 -1.32
N LEU A 39 -18.33 7.54 -0.70
CA LEU A 39 -17.24 8.23 -1.39
C LEU A 39 -16.00 7.34 -1.48
N LYS A 40 -15.83 6.73 -2.66
CA LYS A 40 -14.65 5.93 -3.02
C LYS A 40 -13.91 6.61 -4.17
N MET A 41 -12.63 6.91 -3.97
CA MET A 41 -11.80 7.57 -4.98
C MET A 41 -10.60 6.70 -5.33
N TYR A 42 -10.30 6.61 -6.62
CA TYR A 42 -9.17 5.83 -7.14
C TYR A 42 -7.93 6.72 -7.26
N PHE A 43 -6.86 6.35 -6.59
CA PHE A 43 -5.58 7.04 -6.70
C PHE A 43 -4.54 6.16 -7.39
N LYS A 44 -3.72 6.81 -8.20
CA LYS A 44 -2.48 6.26 -8.73
C LYS A 44 -1.34 6.73 -7.84
N VAL A 45 -0.54 5.81 -7.34
CA VAL A 45 0.65 6.12 -6.54
C VAL A 45 1.88 5.58 -7.25
N ARG A 46 2.85 6.46 -7.51
CA ARG A 46 4.14 6.09 -8.13
C ARG A 46 5.26 6.51 -7.21
N CYS A 47 6.07 5.56 -6.77
CA CYS A 47 7.12 5.75 -5.78
C CYS A 47 8.46 5.37 -6.38
N LYS A 48 9.37 6.31 -6.52
CA LYS A 48 10.73 6.08 -7.04
C LYS A 48 11.68 5.88 -5.87
N LYS A 49 12.48 4.80 -5.91
CA LYS A 49 13.46 4.51 -4.86
C LYS A 49 14.52 5.61 -4.83
N LEU A 50 14.75 6.16 -3.64
CA LEU A 50 15.81 7.12 -3.34
C LEU A 50 17.01 6.44 -2.70
N GLN A 51 16.75 5.62 -1.68
CA GLN A 51 17.78 4.98 -0.87
C GLN A 51 17.30 3.61 -0.39
N GLU A 52 18.26 2.74 -0.11
CA GLU A 52 18.09 1.48 0.57
C GLU A 52 19.21 1.30 1.60
N ASP A 53 18.86 0.89 2.80
CA ASP A 53 19.80 0.60 3.89
C ASP A 53 19.23 -0.54 4.74
N ASN A 54 19.94 -1.68 4.81
CA ASN A 54 19.60 -2.83 5.66
C ASN A 54 18.11 -3.25 5.62
N GLY A 55 17.52 -3.35 4.43
CA GLY A 55 16.12 -3.76 4.25
C GLY A 55 15.08 -2.66 4.53
N LYS A 56 15.54 -1.45 4.84
CA LYS A 56 14.74 -0.22 4.86
C LYS A 56 14.90 0.52 3.53
N PHE A 57 13.79 0.81 2.89
CA PHE A 57 13.70 1.50 1.61
C PHE A 57 13.07 2.88 1.80
N VAL A 58 13.64 3.88 1.15
CA VAL A 58 13.09 5.24 1.10
C VAL A 58 12.68 5.54 -0.34
N PHE A 59 11.45 6.00 -0.52
CA PHE A 59 10.89 6.38 -1.81
C PHE A 59 10.39 7.83 -1.79
N ASN A 60 10.55 8.52 -2.92
CA ASN A 60 9.75 9.71 -3.23
C ASN A 60 8.53 9.27 -4.03
N CYS A 61 7.34 9.60 -3.54
CA CYS A 61 6.08 9.17 -4.11
C CYS A 61 5.24 10.32 -4.61
N THR A 62 4.59 10.13 -5.75
CA THR A 62 3.53 11.01 -6.24
C THR A 62 2.18 10.28 -6.15
N GLN A 63 1.19 10.91 -5.50
CA GLN A 63 -0.20 10.46 -5.51
C GLN A 63 -1.03 11.35 -6.42
N ASN A 64 -1.72 10.73 -7.38
CA ASN A 64 -2.58 11.42 -8.34
C ASN A 64 -3.97 10.76 -8.40
N GLY A 65 -5.04 11.54 -8.32
CA GLY A 65 -6.40 11.02 -8.50
C GLY A 65 -7.45 12.12 -8.55
N PRO A 66 -8.69 11.78 -8.94
CA PRO A 66 -9.81 12.69 -8.83
C PRO A 66 -10.12 12.94 -7.35
N ILE A 67 -10.57 14.16 -7.06
CA ILE A 67 -11.23 14.53 -5.82
C ILE A 67 -12.60 15.14 -6.15
N ALA A 68 -13.39 15.48 -5.13
CA ALA A 68 -14.70 16.11 -5.33
C ALA A 68 -14.64 17.34 -6.25
N ASP A 69 -15.76 17.66 -6.89
CA ASP A 69 -15.94 18.84 -7.75
C ASP A 69 -15.05 18.86 -9.00
N ASN A 70 -14.80 17.70 -9.62
CA ASN A 70 -13.94 17.54 -10.81
C ASN A 70 -12.48 18.02 -10.63
N ARG A 71 -12.06 18.28 -9.39
CA ARG A 71 -10.68 18.63 -9.09
C ARG A 71 -9.79 17.39 -9.11
N LYS A 72 -8.49 17.62 -9.23
CA LYS A 72 -7.48 16.56 -9.16
C LYS A 72 -6.54 16.84 -8.00
N MET A 73 -6.29 15.80 -7.23
CA MET A 73 -5.23 15.79 -6.23
C MET A 73 -3.96 15.31 -6.93
N ASN A 74 -2.87 16.06 -6.74
CA ASN A 74 -1.55 15.69 -7.19
C ASN A 74 -0.53 16.24 -6.19
N PHE A 75 0.07 15.38 -5.39
CA PHE A 75 1.07 15.80 -4.41
C PHE A 75 2.16 14.75 -4.24
N GLU A 76 3.30 15.20 -3.73
CA GLU A 76 4.44 14.35 -3.42
C GLU A 76 4.56 14.11 -1.91
N PHE A 77 5.07 12.94 -1.54
CA PHE A 77 5.32 12.55 -0.16
C PHE A 77 6.46 11.54 -0.08
N THR A 78 7.11 11.48 1.09
CA THR A 78 8.14 10.47 1.36
C THR A 78 7.49 9.22 1.92
N LEU A 79 7.86 8.07 1.38
CA LEU A 79 7.45 6.76 1.88
C LEU A 79 8.68 5.99 2.34
N GLU A 80 8.71 5.61 3.61
CA GLU A 80 9.66 4.66 4.16
C GLU A 80 8.99 3.29 4.28
N VAL A 81 9.67 2.24 3.83
CA VAL A 81 9.20 0.86 3.90
C VAL A 81 10.27 0.00 4.53
N THR A 82 9.89 -0.83 5.49
CA THR A 82 10.73 -1.91 6.02
C THR A 82 10.03 -3.23 5.75
N VAL A 83 10.72 -4.14 5.07
CA VAL A 83 10.22 -5.50 4.88
C VAL A 83 10.61 -6.32 6.11
N LEU A 84 9.63 -6.67 6.94
CA LEU A 84 9.85 -7.41 8.18
C LEU A 84 10.00 -8.91 7.93
N SER A 85 9.27 -9.42 6.94
CA SER A 85 9.35 -10.81 6.50
C SER A 85 8.79 -10.93 5.10
N THR A 86 9.33 -11.82 4.28
CA THR A 86 8.83 -12.15 2.95
C THR A 86 9.38 -13.51 2.54
N ASP A 87 8.53 -14.36 1.99
CA ASP A 87 8.96 -15.59 1.31
C ASP A 87 9.25 -15.34 -0.18
N TYR A 88 9.04 -14.09 -0.62
CA TYR A 88 9.10 -13.60 -2.01
C TYR A 88 8.04 -14.19 -2.94
N ASP A 89 7.56 -15.41 -2.69
CA ASP A 89 6.66 -16.12 -3.59
C ASP A 89 5.19 -15.94 -3.27
N ASN A 90 4.79 -15.83 -1.99
CA ASN A 90 3.39 -15.85 -1.60
C ASN A 90 2.99 -14.71 -0.68
N SER A 91 3.84 -14.33 0.27
CA SER A 91 3.48 -13.43 1.37
C SER A 91 4.61 -12.47 1.74
N ALA A 92 4.22 -11.33 2.29
CA ALA A 92 5.14 -10.39 2.90
C ALA A 92 4.47 -9.64 4.05
N VAL A 93 5.24 -9.34 5.08
CA VAL A 93 4.89 -8.41 6.15
C VAL A 93 5.75 -7.17 5.98
N MET A 94 5.12 -6.02 5.75
CA MET A 94 5.83 -4.76 5.60
C MET A 94 5.31 -3.71 6.58
N TYR A 95 6.23 -2.99 7.21
CA TYR A 95 5.91 -1.73 7.87
C TYR A 95 6.13 -0.60 6.88
N ARG A 96 5.17 0.32 6.78
CA ARG A 96 5.30 1.54 5.98
C ARG A 96 5.05 2.76 6.84
N CYS A 97 5.77 3.83 6.54
CA CYS A 97 5.60 5.14 7.16
C CYS A 97 5.60 6.22 6.06
N ILE A 98 4.53 7.00 6.02
CA ILE A 98 4.31 8.10 5.09
C ILE A 98 4.57 9.40 5.83
N LYS A 99 5.38 10.28 5.23
CA LYS A 99 5.60 11.65 5.70
C LYS A 99 4.98 12.60 4.68
N LEU A 100 3.86 13.21 5.05
CA LEU A 100 3.22 14.24 4.23
C LEU A 100 3.99 15.56 4.35
N PRO A 101 4.10 16.34 3.26
CA PRO A 101 4.76 17.63 3.30
C PRO A 101 3.96 18.64 4.15
N ALA A 102 4.60 19.74 4.52
CA ALA A 102 3.98 20.78 5.36
C ALA A 102 2.72 21.40 4.74
N THR A 103 2.67 21.50 3.41
CA THR A 103 1.48 21.92 2.66
C THR A 103 0.25 21.03 2.87
N HIS A 104 0.47 19.82 3.40
CA HIS A 104 -0.56 18.84 3.74
C HIS A 104 -0.56 18.51 5.24
N GLY A 105 -0.11 19.44 6.08
CA GLY A 105 -0.23 19.37 7.55
C GLY A 105 0.90 18.64 8.27
N SER A 106 2.01 18.30 7.59
CA SER A 106 3.17 17.61 8.17
C SER A 106 2.81 16.32 8.92
N LEU A 107 1.78 15.62 8.45
CA LEU A 107 1.27 14.42 9.09
C LEU A 107 2.18 13.22 8.80
N ILE A 108 2.39 12.40 9.83
CA ILE A 108 3.03 11.09 9.70
C ILE A 108 1.94 10.03 9.85
N GLU A 109 1.81 9.17 8.84
CA GLU A 109 0.91 8.02 8.87
C GLU A 109 1.70 6.73 8.69
N ASP A 110 1.58 5.80 9.64
CA ASP A 110 2.21 4.49 9.52
C ASP A 110 1.19 3.35 9.53
N ASN A 111 1.56 2.25 8.87
CA ASN A 111 0.77 1.04 8.85
C ASN A 111 1.69 -0.18 8.74
N LEU A 112 1.35 -1.23 9.47
CA LEU A 112 1.86 -2.57 9.20
C LEU A 112 0.87 -3.29 8.29
N LEU A 113 1.38 -3.86 7.20
CA LEU A 113 0.59 -4.54 6.19
C LEU A 113 1.04 -5.99 6.02
N VAL A 114 0.07 -6.89 5.98
CA VAL A 114 0.24 -8.26 5.49
C VAL A 114 -0.19 -8.27 4.02
N LEU A 115 0.73 -8.64 3.14
CA LEU A 115 0.53 -8.76 1.70
C LEU A 115 0.48 -10.24 1.31
N ARG A 116 -0.42 -10.56 0.38
CA ARG A 116 -0.54 -11.89 -0.22
C ARG A 116 -0.57 -11.74 -1.74
N ARG A 117 0.12 -12.63 -2.46
CA ARG A 117 0.01 -12.73 -3.92
C ARG A 117 -1.35 -13.29 -4.35
N ASP A 118 -1.83 -14.28 -3.61
CA ASP A 118 -3.15 -14.90 -3.81
C ASP A 118 -4.15 -14.34 -2.79
N VAL A 119 -5.16 -13.64 -3.29
CA VAL A 119 -6.21 -13.01 -2.46
C VAL A 119 -7.19 -14.01 -1.86
N SER A 120 -7.16 -15.29 -2.25
CA SER A 120 -8.00 -16.33 -1.65
C SER A 120 -7.43 -16.90 -0.34
N LYS A 121 -6.12 -16.73 -0.12
CA LYS A 121 -5.36 -17.27 1.03
C LYS A 121 -5.30 -16.34 2.23
N ILE A 122 -6.41 -15.66 2.53
CA ILE A 122 -6.47 -14.63 3.59
C ILE A 122 -6.33 -15.26 4.98
N ASP A 123 -6.81 -16.49 5.15
CA ASP A 123 -6.89 -17.19 6.44
C ASP A 123 -5.74 -18.17 6.68
N ASP A 124 -4.77 -18.29 5.76
CA ASP A 124 -3.70 -19.27 5.91
C ASP A 124 -2.78 -18.91 7.09
N GLU A 125 -2.61 -19.82 8.05
CA GLU A 125 -1.66 -19.70 9.15
C GLU A 125 -0.21 -19.83 8.65
N ASP A 126 0.27 -18.78 8.00
CA ASP A 126 1.64 -18.67 7.54
C ASP A 126 2.56 -18.33 8.72
N THR A 127 3.39 -19.29 9.11
CA THR A 127 4.31 -19.16 10.25
C THR A 127 5.28 -18.00 10.09
N LEU A 128 5.67 -17.63 8.87
CA LEU A 128 6.53 -16.47 8.61
C LEU A 128 5.81 -15.17 8.95
N ILE A 129 4.52 -15.07 8.59
CA ILE A 129 3.68 -13.92 8.93
C ILE A 129 3.48 -13.85 10.44
N ILE A 130 3.12 -14.97 11.08
CA ILE A 130 2.87 -15.04 12.52
C ILE A 130 4.11 -14.62 13.31
N ASN A 131 5.29 -15.15 12.96
CA ASN A 131 6.53 -14.80 13.64
C ASN A 131 6.92 -13.34 13.44
N ALA A 132 6.75 -12.81 12.24
CA ALA A 132 7.01 -11.40 11.96
C ALA A 132 6.09 -10.49 12.79
N LEU A 133 4.80 -10.79 12.89
CA LEU A 133 3.87 -10.04 13.72
C LEU A 133 4.20 -10.13 15.21
N LYS A 134 4.54 -11.32 15.71
CA LYS A 134 4.95 -11.52 17.11
C LYS A 134 6.18 -10.69 17.48
N SER A 135 7.15 -10.55 16.57
CA SER A 135 8.33 -9.69 16.80
C SER A 135 7.98 -8.20 16.99
N GLN A 136 6.77 -7.81 16.61
CA GLN A 136 6.21 -6.46 16.77
C GLN A 136 5.16 -6.39 17.90
N ASP A 137 5.05 -7.41 18.75
CA ASP A 137 4.01 -7.54 19.77
C ASP A 137 2.56 -7.57 19.17
N LEU A 138 2.38 -8.14 17.96
CA LEU A 138 1.09 -8.18 17.25
C LEU A 138 0.64 -9.61 16.90
N THR A 139 -0.66 -9.77 16.63
CA THR A 139 -1.30 -10.98 16.08
C THR A 139 -2.10 -10.65 14.83
N LEU A 140 -2.45 -11.63 13.98
CA LEU A 140 -3.29 -11.38 12.79
C LEU A 140 -4.63 -10.72 13.13
N GLU A 141 -5.23 -11.09 14.26
CA GLU A 141 -6.52 -10.55 14.74
C GLU A 141 -6.42 -9.07 15.13
N SER A 142 -5.23 -8.58 15.47
CA SER A 142 -5.01 -7.18 15.78
C SER A 142 -5.01 -6.28 14.53
N LEU A 143 -4.88 -6.86 13.34
CA LEU A 143 -4.97 -6.12 12.07
C LEU A 143 -6.41 -6.02 11.58
N LYS A 144 -6.74 -4.91 10.92
CA LYS A 144 -7.99 -4.78 10.16
C LYS A 144 -7.98 -5.74 8.97
N SER A 145 -8.64 -6.89 9.10
CA SER A 145 -8.76 -7.89 8.03
C SER A 145 -9.56 -7.37 6.83
N ARG A 146 -9.19 -7.84 5.63
CA ARG A 146 -9.94 -7.62 4.38
C ARG A 146 -10.89 -8.77 4.04
N LYS A 147 -11.05 -9.76 4.93
CA LYS A 147 -12.01 -10.86 4.74
C LYS A 147 -13.42 -10.30 4.57
N GLY A 148 -14.14 -10.76 3.55
CA GLY A 148 -15.49 -10.28 3.21
C GLY A 148 -15.55 -8.89 2.55
N VAL A 149 -14.41 -8.19 2.37
CA VAL A 149 -14.38 -6.87 1.71
C VAL A 149 -14.18 -7.05 0.21
N THR A 150 -15.20 -6.68 -0.59
CA THR A 150 -15.07 -6.65 -2.04
C THR A 150 -14.33 -5.39 -2.49
N CYS A 151 -13.11 -5.55 -2.98
CA CYS A 151 -12.34 -4.47 -3.58
C CYS A 151 -12.61 -4.35 -5.08
N LEU A 152 -12.92 -3.14 -5.52
CA LEU A 152 -13.09 -2.83 -6.93
C LEU A 152 -11.75 -3.06 -7.66
N LYS A 153 -11.78 -3.83 -8.74
CA LYS A 153 -10.59 -4.05 -9.58
C LYS A 153 -10.22 -2.74 -10.29
N SER A 154 -8.92 -2.48 -10.44
CA SER A 154 -8.44 -1.35 -11.24
C SER A 154 -8.96 -1.48 -12.69
N SER A 155 -9.54 -0.42 -13.24
CA SER A 155 -10.24 -0.44 -14.54
C SER A 155 -9.33 -0.59 -15.78
N LYS A 156 -8.06 -1.00 -15.61
CA LYS A 156 -7.05 -1.01 -16.68
C LYS A 156 -7.02 -2.25 -17.56
N LYS A 157 -7.88 -3.26 -17.37
CA LYS A 157 -8.04 -4.36 -18.34
C LYS A 157 -9.09 -4.05 -19.41
N LYS A 158 -9.01 -2.90 -20.10
CA LYS A 158 -9.56 -2.83 -21.46
C LYS A 158 -8.60 -3.61 -22.36
N LYS A 159 -8.98 -4.85 -22.67
CA LYS A 159 -8.34 -5.71 -23.68
C LYS A 159 -7.93 -4.84 -24.88
N LYS A 160 -6.64 -4.75 -25.20
CA LYS A 160 -6.20 -4.36 -26.55
C LYS A 160 -6.84 -5.38 -27.50
N LYS A 161 -7.95 -5.03 -28.16
CA LYS A 161 -8.41 -5.76 -29.34
C LYS A 161 -7.24 -5.69 -30.33
N LYS A 162 -6.59 -6.82 -30.58
CA LYS A 162 -5.70 -7.00 -31.73
C LYS A 162 -6.52 -6.59 -32.97
N LYS A 163 -6.21 -5.45 -33.57
CA LYS A 163 -6.51 -5.24 -34.99
C LYS A 163 -5.63 -6.25 -35.73
N LYS A 164 -6.22 -7.34 -36.20
CA LYS A 164 -5.63 -8.14 -37.28
C LYS A 164 -5.54 -7.20 -38.49
N LYS A 165 -4.32 -7.04 -39.02
CA LYS A 165 -4.11 -6.59 -40.40
C LYS A 165 -4.67 -7.66 -41.33
#